data_AF-A0A550G9I0-F1
#
_entry.id   AF-A0A550G9I0-F1
#
_cell.length_a   1.000
_cell.length_b   1.000
_cell.length_c   1.000
_cell.angle_alpha   90.00
_cell.angle_beta   90.00
_cell.angle_gamma   90.00
#
_symmetry.space_group_name_H-M   'P 1'
#
loop_
_entity.id
_entity.type
_entity.pdbx_description
1 polymer ?
#
loop_
_entity_poly.entity_id
_entity_poly.type
_entity_poly.pdbx_seq_one_letter_code
_entity_poly.pdbx_strand_id
1 'polypeptide(L)'
;MDFYKLSIVLRLIRLGLLIKYSEGELKLLPYIKESRRSKYEKILEELVKILKTLPPEEIDGELNYVVSKILREIYPLRYFHINKAIGVLECIKLEYYRRVAAPYEDSKIEEAGDI
;
A
#
# COMPACT_ATOMS: atom_id res chain seq x y z
N MET A 1 38.32 10.23 -0.08
CA MET A 1 37.24 9.24 -0.18
C MET A 1 36.55 9.23 1.17
N ASP A 2 35.43 9.96 1.28
CA ASP A 2 35.04 10.59 2.53
C ASP A 2 34.08 9.71 3.35
N PHE A 3 34.60 9.11 4.43
CA PHE A 3 33.88 8.22 5.36
C PHE A 3 32.64 8.89 6.00
N TYR A 4 32.55 10.22 5.95
CA TYR A 4 31.40 11.00 6.43
C TYR A 4 30.14 10.85 5.56
N LYS A 5 30.25 10.51 4.27
CA LYS A 5 29.07 10.27 3.42
C LYS A 5 28.39 8.93 3.74
N LEU A 6 29.17 7.92 4.13
CA LEU A 6 28.65 6.57 4.43
C LEU A 6 27.87 6.53 5.76
N SER A 7 28.27 7.35 6.74
CA SER A 7 27.59 7.42 8.05
C SER A 7 26.25 8.16 8.01
N ILE A 8 26.07 9.09 7.07
CA ILE A 8 24.79 9.78 6.83
C ILE A 8 23.78 8.83 6.19
N VAL A 9 24.17 8.08 5.16
CA VAL A 9 23.29 7.13 4.47
C VAL A 9 22.83 6.02 5.43
N LEU A 10 23.74 5.48 6.25
CA LEU A 10 23.39 4.48 7.28
C LEU A 10 22.54 5.05 8.43
N ARG A 11 22.68 6.35 8.76
CA ARG A 11 21.78 7.01 9.73
C ARG A 11 20.37 7.25 9.16
N LEU A 12 20.23 7.50 7.86
CA LEU A 12 18.94 7.68 7.21
C LEU A 12 18.13 6.38 7.13
N ILE A 13 18.82 5.24 6.94
CA ILE A 13 18.20 3.90 6.97
C ILE A 13 17.69 3.55 8.38
N ARG A 14 18.42 3.96 9.44
CA ARG A 14 18.07 3.66 10.84
C ARG A 14 17.04 4.60 11.48
N LEU A 15 16.65 5.69 10.81
CA LEU A 15 15.70 6.70 11.30
C LEU A 15 14.41 6.81 10.46
N GLY A 16 14.14 5.87 9.55
CA GLY A 16 12.90 5.87 8.78
C GLY A 16 12.79 7.05 7.80
N LEU A 17 13.91 7.63 7.37
CA LEU A 17 13.96 8.71 6.39
C LEU A 17 14.26 8.17 4.97
N LEU A 18 13.37 7.27 4.51
CA LEU A 18 12.94 7.20 3.11
C LEU A 18 11.47 7.68 2.99
N ILE A 19 10.99 8.43 3.98
CA ILE A 19 9.75 9.20 3.92
C ILE A 19 10.11 10.64 3.52
N LYS A 20 10.57 10.80 2.28
CA LYS A 20 10.21 11.98 1.49
C LYS A 20 9.17 11.58 0.44
N TYR A 21 8.15 10.85 0.87
CA TYR A 21 6.81 11.00 0.32
C TYR A 21 6.21 12.27 0.94
N SER A 22 6.78 13.42 0.57
CA SER A 22 6.23 14.71 0.96
C SER A 22 4.91 14.93 0.22
N GLU A 23 3.81 14.91 0.95
CA GLU A 23 2.57 15.66 0.67
C GLU A 23 2.00 15.59 -0.76
N GLY A 24 2.03 14.41 -1.35
CA GLY A 24 1.17 14.06 -2.48
C GLY A 24 0.48 12.76 -2.14
N GLU A 25 -0.82 12.81 -1.83
CA GLU A 25 -1.63 11.59 -1.71
C GLU A 25 -1.24 10.62 -2.82
N LEU A 26 -0.89 9.40 -2.44
CA LEU A 26 -0.77 8.30 -3.38
C LEU A 26 -2.16 8.12 -4.01
N LYS A 27 -2.41 8.79 -5.14
CA LYS A 27 -3.67 8.70 -5.89
C LYS A 27 -3.72 7.34 -6.60
N LEU A 28 -3.82 6.28 -5.81
CA LEU A 28 -3.98 4.90 -6.27
C LEU A 28 -5.25 4.70 -7.09
N LEU A 29 -6.24 5.60 -6.97
CA LEU A 29 -7.55 5.45 -7.59
C LEU A 29 -8.00 6.71 -8.32
N PRO A 30 -7.28 7.18 -9.36
CA PRO A 30 -7.51 8.49 -10.00
C PRO A 30 -8.94 8.67 -10.56
N TYR A 31 -9.68 7.58 -10.75
CA TYR A 31 -11.05 7.56 -11.28
C TYR A 31 -12.15 7.73 -10.20
N ILE A 32 -11.83 7.67 -8.91
CA ILE A 32 -12.79 7.98 -7.83
C ILE A 32 -12.58 9.43 -7.39
N LYS A 33 -13.58 10.29 -7.58
CA LYS A 33 -13.59 11.68 -7.10
C LYS A 33 -13.32 11.73 -5.60
N GLU A 34 -12.54 12.71 -5.14
CA GLU A 34 -12.16 12.93 -3.74
C GLU A 34 -13.37 12.99 -2.80
N SER A 35 -14.43 13.71 -3.20
CA SER A 35 -15.69 13.77 -2.45
C SER A 35 -16.38 12.43 -2.23
N ARG A 36 -16.07 11.41 -3.05
CA ARG A 36 -16.58 10.04 -2.86
C ARG A 36 -15.71 9.21 -1.92
N ARG A 37 -14.45 9.62 -1.71
CA ARG A 37 -13.47 8.95 -0.83
C ARG A 37 -13.57 9.44 0.62
N SER A 38 -13.83 10.73 0.82
CA SER A 38 -13.84 11.39 2.13
C SER A 38 -14.71 10.68 3.18
N LYS A 39 -15.84 10.12 2.77
CA LYS A 39 -16.73 9.35 3.66
C LYS A 39 -16.10 8.07 4.24
N TYR A 40 -15.00 7.58 3.67
CA TYR A 40 -14.28 6.40 4.14
C TYR A 40 -13.02 6.74 4.93
N GLU A 41 -12.45 7.93 4.74
CA GLU A 41 -11.12 8.30 5.26
C GLU A 41 -11.00 8.08 6.77
N LYS A 42 -11.93 8.64 7.55
CA LYS A 42 -11.89 8.49 9.01
C LYS A 42 -11.89 7.02 9.46
N ILE A 43 -12.74 6.19 8.85
CA ILE A 43 -12.85 4.77 9.22
C ILE A 43 -11.60 4.01 8.79
N LEU A 44 -11.06 4.33 7.61
CA LEU A 44 -9.82 3.73 7.12
C LEU A 44 -8.62 4.14 8.00
N GLU A 45 -8.55 5.39 8.45
CA GLU A 45 -7.51 5.85 9.37
C GLU A 45 -7.55 5.10 10.70
N GLU A 46 -8.74 4.89 11.27
CA GLU A 46 -8.93 4.12 12.49
C GLU A 46 -8.51 2.66 12.30
N LEU A 47 -8.93 2.02 11.20
CA LEU A 47 -8.52 0.66 10.86
C LEU A 47 -7.00 0.54 10.67
N VAL A 48 -6.38 1.47 9.95
CA VAL A 48 -4.92 1.49 9.74
C VAL A 48 -4.18 1.67 11.06
N LYS A 49 -4.71 2.49 11.99
CA LYS A 49 -4.13 2.61 13.34
C LYS A 49 -4.14 1.27 14.07
N ILE A 50 -5.25 0.53 14.01
CA ILE A 50 -5.35 -0.81 14.62
C ILE A 50 -4.30 -1.75 13.99
N LEU A 51 -4.28 -1.85 12.66
CA LEU A 51 -3.36 -2.75 11.97
C LEU A 51 -1.88 -2.44 12.24
N LYS A 52 -1.53 -1.15 12.45
CA LYS A 52 -0.17 -0.73 12.81
C LYS A 52 0.26 -1.10 14.23
N THR A 53 -0.66 -1.51 15.09
CA THR A 53 -0.32 -2.00 16.44
C THR A 53 0.12 -3.45 16.47
N LEU A 54 -0.12 -4.18 15.38
CA LEU A 54 0.18 -5.61 15.26
C LEU A 54 1.67 -5.86 14.98
N PRO A 55 2.20 -7.03 15.40
CA PRO A 55 3.48 -7.53 14.89
C PRO A 55 3.47 -7.63 13.36
N PRO A 56 4.55 -7.26 12.65
CA PRO A 56 4.60 -7.29 11.19
C PRO A 56 4.19 -8.63 10.56
N GLU A 57 4.52 -9.75 11.21
CA GLU A 57 4.20 -11.11 10.81
C GLU A 57 2.70 -11.46 10.88
N GLU A 58 1.90 -10.70 11.63
CA GLU A 58 0.45 -10.92 11.79
C GLU A 58 -0.39 -10.03 10.86
N ILE A 59 0.18 -8.94 10.34
CA ILE A 59 -0.51 -7.94 9.52
C ILE A 59 -1.17 -8.59 8.29
N ASP A 60 -0.48 -9.53 7.64
CA ASP A 60 -0.95 -10.18 6.43
C ASP A 60 -2.24 -10.98 6.66
N GLY A 61 -2.31 -11.70 7.79
CA GLY A 61 -3.49 -12.47 8.18
C GLY A 61 -4.69 -11.60 8.51
N GLU A 62 -4.47 -10.52 9.27
CA GLU A 62 -5.51 -9.57 9.65
C GLU A 62 -6.04 -8.79 8.44
N LEU A 63 -5.16 -8.35 7.55
CA LEU A 63 -5.56 -7.69 6.31
C LEU A 63 -6.36 -8.64 5.41
N ASN A 64 -5.95 -9.92 5.32
CA ASN A 64 -6.71 -10.93 4.59
C ASN A 64 -8.12 -11.12 5.18
N TYR A 65 -8.24 -11.19 6.51
CA TYR A 65 -9.53 -11.29 7.18
C TYR A 65 -10.42 -10.08 6.89
N VAL A 66 -9.90 -8.86 7.02
CA VAL A 66 -10.65 -7.62 6.77
C VAL A 66 -11.19 -7.58 5.34
N VAL A 67 -10.33 -7.83 4.34
CA VAL A 67 -10.74 -7.80 2.93
C VAL A 67 -11.75 -8.91 2.66
N SER A 68 -11.51 -10.13 3.15
CA SER A 68 -12.42 -11.27 2.99
C SER A 68 -13.80 -11.01 3.62
N LYS A 69 -13.82 -10.41 4.81
CA LYS A 69 -15.06 -10.00 5.48
C LYS A 69 -15.81 -8.97 4.65
N ILE A 70 -15.14 -7.92 4.16
CA ILE A 70 -15.76 -6.90 3.29
C ILE A 70 -16.38 -7.55 2.06
N LEU A 71 -15.66 -8.43 1.37
CA LEU A 71 -16.16 -9.10 0.18
C LEU A 71 -17.38 -9.96 0.47
N ARG A 72 -17.36 -10.72 1.58
CA ARG A 72 -18.49 -11.55 2.01
C ARG A 72 -19.76 -10.74 2.28
N GLU A 73 -19.64 -9.55 2.89
CA GLU A 73 -20.81 -8.72 3.22
C GLU A 73 -21.34 -7.93 2.02
N ILE A 74 -20.49 -7.60 1.04
CA ILE A 74 -20.89 -6.81 -0.14
C ILE A 74 -21.43 -7.69 -1.26
N TYR A 75 -20.86 -8.88 -1.46
CA TYR A 75 -21.15 -9.75 -2.59
C TYR A 75 -22.00 -10.97 -2.17
N PRO A 76 -23.21 -11.13 -2.72
CA PRO A 76 -24.01 -12.34 -2.52
C PRO A 76 -23.28 -13.59 -3.03
N LEU A 77 -23.51 -14.74 -2.40
CA LEU A 77 -22.89 -16.01 -2.78
C LEU A 77 -23.46 -16.54 -4.11
N ARG A 78 -22.95 -16.00 -5.23
CA ARG A 78 -23.21 -16.46 -6.59
C ARG A 78 -21.94 -16.33 -7.41
N TYR A 79 -21.73 -17.26 -8.33
CA TYR A 79 -20.55 -17.29 -9.20
C TYR A 79 -20.27 -15.95 -9.91
N PHE A 80 -21.32 -15.29 -10.40
CA PHE A 80 -21.22 -13.95 -10.98
C PHE A 80 -20.57 -12.91 -10.06
N HIS A 81 -20.96 -12.89 -8.78
CA HIS A 81 -20.42 -11.95 -7.81
C HIS A 81 -19.01 -12.35 -7.34
N ILE A 82 -18.73 -13.65 -7.27
CA ILE A 82 -17.37 -14.16 -7.01
C ILE A 82 -16.42 -13.67 -8.11
N ASN A 83 -16.77 -13.84 -9.38
CA ASN A 83 -15.93 -13.36 -10.49
C ASN A 83 -15.74 -11.83 -10.45
N LYS A 84 -16.77 -11.07 -10.07
CA LYS A 84 -16.63 -9.62 -9.87
C LYS A 84 -15.69 -9.27 -8.72
N ALA A 85 -15.81 -9.94 -7.57
CA ALA A 85 -14.93 -9.72 -6.43
C ALA A 85 -13.46 -10.01 -6.79
N ILE A 86 -13.20 -11.14 -7.45
CA ILE A 86 -11.86 -11.50 -7.93
C ILE A 86 -11.35 -10.46 -8.93
N GLY A 87 -12.16 -10.00 -9.87
CA GLY A 87 -11.78 -8.95 -10.82
C GLY A 87 -11.39 -7.63 -10.14
N VAL A 88 -12.10 -7.23 -9.08
CA VAL A 88 -11.74 -6.04 -8.28
C VAL A 88 -10.40 -6.22 -7.58
N LEU A 89 -10.16 -7.39 -6.96
CA LEU A 89 -8.87 -7.68 -6.30
C LEU A 89 -7.71 -7.69 -7.30
N GLU A 90 -7.92 -8.23 -8.51
CA GLU A 90 -6.90 -8.23 -9.56
C GLU A 90 -6.55 -6.80 -9.99
N CYS A 91 -7.55 -5.95 -10.19
CA CYS A 91 -7.33 -4.54 -10.50
C CYS A 91 -6.56 -3.82 -9.38
N ILE A 92 -6.88 -4.08 -8.10
CA ILE A 92 -6.17 -3.51 -6.95
C ILE A 92 -4.70 -3.92 -6.97
N LYS A 93 -4.42 -5.22 -7.17
CA LYS A 93 -3.05 -5.76 -7.25
C LYS A 93 -2.25 -5.10 -8.37
N LEU A 94 -2.81 -5.04 -9.58
CA LEU A 94 -2.14 -4.45 -10.75
C LEU A 94 -1.87 -2.96 -10.56
N GLU A 95 -2.83 -2.22 -10.00
CA GLU A 95 -2.66 -0.78 -9.75
C GLU A 95 -1.62 -0.51 -8.65
N TYR A 96 -1.59 -1.34 -7.59
CA TYR A 96 -0.56 -1.25 -6.56
C TYR A 96 0.83 -1.52 -7.15
N TYR A 97 0.98 -2.56 -7.97
CA TYR A 97 2.25 -2.84 -8.63
C TYR A 97 2.70 -1.65 -9.50
N ARG A 98 1.82 -1.16 -10.37
CA ARG A 98 2.12 -0.05 -11.30
C ARG A 98 2.45 1.28 -10.60
N ARG A 99 1.80 1.58 -9.47
CA ARG A 99 1.92 2.89 -8.80
C ARG A 99 2.87 2.90 -7.61
N VAL A 100 3.18 1.73 -7.06
CA VAL A 100 3.99 1.61 -5.83
C VAL A 100 5.22 0.75 -6.07
N ALA A 101 5.04 -0.49 -6.54
CA ALA A 101 6.16 -1.40 -6.71
C ALA A 101 7.10 -0.94 -7.85
N ALA A 102 6.57 -0.63 -9.03
CA ALA A 102 7.39 -0.23 -10.18
C ALA A 102 8.23 1.03 -9.90
N PRO A 103 7.70 2.15 -9.36
CA PRO A 103 8.53 3.30 -9.00
C PRO A 103 9.58 3.00 -7.91
N TYR A 104 9.27 2.08 -6.99
CA TYR A 104 10.23 1.63 -5.99
C TYR A 104 11.34 0.80 -6.64
N GLU A 105 11.01 -0.10 -7.56
CA GLU A 105 11.97 -0.90 -8.33
C GLU A 105 12.88 -0.01 -9.17
N ASP A 106 12.31 1.00 -9.87
CA ASP A 106 13.07 2.01 -10.60
C ASP A 106 14.08 2.73 -9.69
N SER A 107 13.67 3.13 -8.48
CA SER A 107 14.60 3.75 -7.51
C SER A 107 15.70 2.80 -7.05
N LYS A 108 15.43 1.49 -6.98
CA LYS A 108 16.43 0.49 -6.61
C LYS A 108 17.40 0.19 -7.74
N ILE A 109 16.95 0.27 -8.98
CA ILE A 109 17.82 0.21 -10.16
C ILE A 109 18.78 1.41 -10.17
N GLU A 110 18.29 2.62 -9.88
CA GLU A 110 19.16 3.81 -9.76
C GLU A 110 20.20 3.68 -8.63
N GLU A 111 19.83 3.07 -7.50
CA GLU A 111 20.71 2.90 -6.33
C GLU A 111 21.75 1.78 -6.50
N ALA A 112 21.35 0.62 -7.03
CA ALA A 112 22.15 -0.61 -7.04
C ALA A 112 22.68 -1.01 -8.42
N GLY A 113 22.22 -0.33 -9.48
CA GLY A 113 22.40 -0.75 -10.87
C GLY A 113 21.33 -1.75 -11.31
N ASP A 114 21.13 -1.84 -12.62
CA ASP A 114 20.32 -2.88 -13.24
C ASP A 114 21.15 -4.16 -13.42
N ILE A 115 20.48 -5.31 -13.63
CA ILE A 115 21.13 -6.61 -13.85
C ILE A 115 21.79 -6.67 -15.23
#